data_AF-A0A2Z5PJP1-F1
#
_entry.id   AF-A0A2Z5PJP1-F1
#
_cell.length_a   1.000
_cell.length_b   1.000
_cell.length_c   1.000
_cell.angle_alpha   90.00
_cell.angle_beta   90.00
_cell.angle_gamma   90.00
#
_symmetry.space_group_name_H-M   'P 1'
#
loop_
_entity.id
_entity.type
_entity.pdbx_description
1 polymer ?
#
loop_
_entity_poly.entity_id
_entity_poly.type
_entity_poly.pdbx_seq_one_letter_code
_entity_poly.pdbx_strand_id
1 'polypeptide(L)'
;MNVIDILVLVAFVGSIKEVCRNITLAFSGYENSRNNKFIDIVQSILLILSGIFYCGSVVVLIKTLPNLELFLSQSLDIQIVIIFIPPLIAMYLLSGFASKQAVNYGLKKGLIKKTDVKKKILPEN
;
A
#
# COMPACT_ATOMS: atom_id res chain seq x y z
N MET A 1 -6.29 27.33 -0.52
CA MET A 1 -6.30 25.91 -0.11
C MET A 1 -6.64 25.89 1.35
N ASN A 2 -7.72 25.22 1.76
CA ASN A 2 -8.14 25.16 3.16
C ASN A 2 -7.13 24.32 3.96
N VAL A 3 -7.03 24.54 5.28
CA VAL A 3 -6.16 23.76 6.18
C VAL A 3 -6.49 22.27 6.09
N ILE A 4 -7.76 21.92 5.92
CA ILE A 4 -8.20 20.53 5.79
C ILE A 4 -7.77 19.91 4.46
N ASP A 5 -7.83 20.65 3.35
CA ASP A 5 -7.29 20.18 2.07
C ASP A 5 -5.80 19.86 2.18
N ILE A 6 -5.04 20.72 2.87
CA ILE A 6 -3.62 20.51 3.15
C ILE A 6 -3.41 19.24 3.98
N LEU A 7 -4.20 19.05 5.05
CA LEU A 7 -4.10 17.88 5.91
C LEU A 7 -4.43 16.58 5.16
N VAL A 8 -5.46 16.57 4.32
CA VAL A 8 -5.82 15.41 3.48
C VAL A 8 -4.70 15.11 2.48
N LEU A 9 -4.12 16.13 1.86
CA LEU A 9 -2.99 15.95 0.94
C LEU A 9 -1.75 15.38 1.66
N VAL A 10 -1.42 15.93 2.83
CA VAL A 10 -0.31 15.42 3.67
C VAL A 10 -0.56 13.98 4.09
N ALA A 11 -1.78 13.65 4.52
CA ALA A 11 -2.17 12.30 4.86
C ALA A 11 -2.05 11.36 3.65
N PHE A 12 -2.52 11.77 2.48
CA PHE A 12 -2.41 11.00 1.24
C PHE A 12 -0.95 10.70 0.88
N VAL A 13 -0.09 11.72 0.83
CA VAL A 13 1.33 11.56 0.52
C VAL A 13 2.03 10.68 1.57
N GLY A 14 1.72 10.90 2.85
CA GLY A 14 2.23 10.07 3.95
C GLY A 14 1.84 8.60 3.80
N SER A 15 0.58 8.31 3.48
CA SER A 15 0.09 6.95 3.27
C SER A 15 0.73 6.28 2.06
N ILE A 16 0.90 6.98 0.93
CA ILE A 16 1.58 6.41 -0.25
C ILE A 16 3.04 6.07 0.07
N LYS A 17 3.75 6.97 0.75
CA LYS A 17 5.13 6.70 1.19
C LYS A 17 5.20 5.45 2.05
N GLU A 18 4.24 5.28 2.94
CA GLU A 18 4.17 4.14 3.85
C GLU A 18 3.78 2.83 3.14
N VAL A 19 2.87 2.89 2.16
CA VAL A 19 2.54 1.76 1.27
C VAL A 19 3.78 1.30 0.51
N CYS A 20 4.52 2.22 -0.09
CA CYS A 20 5.78 1.91 -0.78
C CYS A 20 6.77 1.24 0.19
N ARG A 21 6.92 1.80 1.40
CA ARG A 21 7.79 1.24 2.44
C ARG A 21 7.38 -0.19 2.83
N ASN A 22 6.09 -0.44 3.04
CA ASN A 22 5.56 -1.76 3.38
C ASN A 22 5.88 -2.79 2.28
N ILE A 23 5.63 -2.42 1.01
CA ILE A 23 5.89 -3.28 -0.13
C ILE A 23 7.40 -3.59 -0.21
N THR A 24 8.26 -2.58 -0.18
CA THR A 24 9.72 -2.77 -0.23
C THR A 24 10.23 -3.63 0.91
N LEU A 25 9.79 -3.35 2.15
CA LEU A 25 10.21 -4.11 3.33
C LEU A 25 9.74 -5.57 3.28
N ALA A 26 8.55 -5.85 2.76
CA ALA A 26 8.06 -7.22 2.63
C ALA A 26 8.97 -8.08 1.74
N PHE A 27 9.55 -7.50 0.70
CA PHE A 27 10.48 -8.18 -0.21
C PHE A 27 11.96 -8.01 0.17
N SER A 28 12.26 -7.24 1.22
CA SER A 28 13.63 -7.09 1.73
C SER A 28 14.16 -8.43 2.23
N GLY A 29 15.33 -8.83 1.76
CA GLY A 29 15.94 -10.12 2.10
C GLY A 29 15.41 -11.31 1.30
N TYR A 30 14.72 -11.04 0.18
CA TYR A 30 14.39 -12.05 -0.82
C TYR A 30 15.06 -11.74 -2.14
N GLU A 31 15.52 -12.78 -2.81
CA GLU A 31 16.05 -12.70 -4.16
C GLU A 31 15.25 -13.59 -5.11
N ASN A 32 15.39 -13.29 -6.39
CA ASN A 32 14.71 -14.07 -7.41
C ASN A 32 15.40 -15.42 -7.60
N SER A 33 14.66 -16.50 -7.42
CA SER A 33 15.23 -17.85 -7.51
C SER A 33 15.71 -18.21 -8.92
N ARG A 34 15.15 -17.56 -9.94
CA ARG A 34 15.42 -17.77 -11.37
C ARG A 34 16.10 -16.56 -12.00
N ASN A 35 16.58 -15.61 -11.19
CA ASN A 35 17.16 -14.34 -11.64
C ASN A 35 16.28 -13.58 -12.66
N ASN A 36 14.95 -13.68 -12.51
CA ASN A 36 14.00 -12.98 -13.37
C ASN A 36 13.48 -11.68 -12.70
N LYS A 37 12.65 -10.89 -13.39
CA LYS A 37 12.10 -9.61 -12.89
C LYS A 37 10.85 -9.76 -12.00
N PHE A 38 10.58 -10.93 -11.43
CA PHE A 38 9.33 -11.21 -10.72
C PHE A 38 9.08 -10.28 -9.53
N ILE A 39 10.06 -10.05 -8.65
CA ILE A 39 9.89 -9.19 -7.47
C ILE A 39 9.47 -7.77 -7.91
N ASP A 40 10.18 -7.19 -8.88
CA ASP A 40 9.88 -5.84 -9.40
C ASP A 40 8.48 -5.75 -10.00
N ILE A 41 8.06 -6.77 -10.76
CA ILE A 41 6.71 -6.86 -11.34
C ILE A 41 5.66 -6.92 -10.23
N VAL A 42 5.86 -7.77 -9.23
CA VAL A 42 4.91 -7.93 -8.13
C VAL A 42 4.79 -6.67 -7.28
N GLN A 43 5.90 -5.99 -6.97
CA GLN A 43 5.88 -4.72 -6.26
C GLN A 43 5.09 -3.66 -7.05
N SER A 44 5.30 -3.59 -8.36
CA SER A 44 4.58 -2.65 -9.24
C SER A 44 3.08 -2.94 -9.25
N ILE A 45 2.70 -4.22 -9.36
CA ILE A 45 1.28 -4.64 -9.32
C ILE A 45 0.65 -4.27 -7.96
N LEU A 46 1.34 -4.52 -6.85
CA LEU A 46 0.84 -4.20 -5.51
C LEU A 46 0.63 -2.69 -5.32
N LEU A 47 1.51 -1.86 -5.88
CA LEU A 47 1.36 -0.41 -5.84
C LEU A 47 0.14 0.06 -6.66
N ILE A 48 0.00 -0.46 -7.89
CA ILE A 48 -1.16 -0.17 -8.74
C ILE A 48 -2.47 -0.59 -8.06
N LEU A 49 -2.51 -1.80 -7.48
CA LEU A 49 -3.67 -2.30 -6.76
C LEU A 49 -4.02 -1.42 -5.57
N SER A 50 -3.02 -0.92 -4.83
CA SER A 50 -3.24 -0.01 -3.70
C SER A 50 -3.87 1.30 -4.15
N GLY A 51 -3.40 1.87 -5.27
CA GLY A 51 -3.98 3.08 -5.87
C GLY A 51 -5.41 2.86 -6.37
N ILE A 52 -5.66 1.76 -7.10
CA ILE A 52 -7.01 1.39 -7.57
C ILE A 52 -7.96 1.22 -6.39
N PHE A 53 -7.51 0.55 -5.33
CA PHE A 53 -8.32 0.34 -4.14
C PHE A 53 -8.72 1.66 -3.48
N TYR A 54 -7.75 2.57 -3.25
CA TYR A 54 -8.04 3.89 -2.71
C TYR A 54 -9.06 4.66 -3.56
N CYS A 55 -8.80 4.79 -4.87
CA CYS A 55 -9.69 5.52 -5.78
C CYS A 55 -11.09 4.89 -5.82
N GLY A 56 -11.17 3.56 -5.87
CA GLY A 56 -12.42 2.82 -5.84
C GLY A 56 -13.21 3.07 -4.55
N SER A 57 -12.54 2.98 -3.39
CA SER A 57 -13.16 3.25 -2.09
C SER A 57 -13.67 4.69 -1.98
N VAL A 58 -12.87 5.68 -2.40
CA VAL A 58 -13.28 7.09 -2.40
C VAL A 58 -14.52 7.30 -3.28
N VAL A 59 -14.54 6.75 -4.51
CA VAL A 59 -15.69 6.85 -5.42
C VAL A 59 -16.94 6.23 -4.80
N VAL A 60 -16.80 5.08 -4.13
CA VAL A 60 -17.92 4.44 -3.44
C VAL A 60 -18.45 5.35 -2.33
N LEU A 61 -17.58 5.87 -1.46
CA LEU A 61 -18.00 6.74 -0.35
C LEU A 61 -18.66 8.03 -0.82
N ILE A 62 -18.14 8.66 -1.88
CA ILE A 62 -18.75 9.85 -2.50
C ILE A 62 -20.16 9.55 -3.01
N LYS A 63 -20.43 8.34 -3.52
CA LYS A 63 -21.76 7.97 -4.03
C LYS A 63 -22.72 7.51 -2.94
N THR A 64 -22.24 6.87 -1.89
CA THR A 64 -23.10 6.23 -0.88
C THR A 64 -23.40 7.15 0.30
N LEU A 65 -22.40 7.89 0.80
CA LEU A 65 -22.55 8.69 2.01
C LEU A 65 -23.53 9.86 1.90
N PRO A 66 -23.66 10.58 0.76
CA PRO A 66 -24.64 11.66 0.64
C PRO A 66 -26.10 11.21 0.78
N ASN A 67 -26.40 9.91 0.68
CA ASN A 67 -27.75 9.38 0.91
C ASN A 67 -28.07 9.20 2.41
N LEU A 68 -27.11 9.47 3.31
CA LEU A 68 -27.26 9.33 4.75
C LEU A 68 -27.48 10.70 5.40
N GLU A 69 -28.63 10.90 6.05
CA GLU A 69 -28.96 12.16 6.74
C GLU A 69 -27.90 12.57 7.76
N LEU A 70 -27.34 11.60 8.50
CA LEU A 70 -26.30 11.84 9.49
C LEU A 70 -24.99 12.33 8.87
N PHE A 71 -24.70 11.98 7.62
CA PHE A 71 -23.53 12.47 6.89
C PHE A 71 -23.75 13.89 6.38
N LEU A 72 -24.94 14.17 5.82
CA LEU A 72 -25.31 15.50 5.35
C LEU A 72 -25.38 16.54 6.48
N SER A 73 -25.70 16.13 7.70
CA SER A 73 -25.74 17.02 8.87
C SER A 73 -24.35 17.41 9.39
N GLN A 74 -23.27 16.78 8.90
CA GLN A 74 -21.90 17.14 9.25
C GLN A 74 -21.44 18.38 8.48
N SER A 75 -20.47 19.10 9.03
CA SER A 75 -19.77 20.16 8.29
C SER A 75 -19.02 19.58 7.08
N LEU A 76 -18.87 20.38 6.03
CA LEU A 76 -18.15 19.99 4.80
C LEU A 76 -16.74 19.47 5.10
N ASP A 77 -16.08 20.10 6.05
CA ASP A 77 -14.80 19.71 6.62
C ASP A 77 -14.77 18.27 7.16
N ILE A 78 -15.77 17.89 7.95
CA ILE A 78 -15.92 16.53 8.49
C ILE A 78 -16.28 15.54 7.37
N GLN A 79 -17.12 15.96 6.43
CA GLN A 79 -17.49 15.13 5.28
C GLN A 79 -16.27 14.74 4.44
N ILE A 80 -15.37 15.69 4.17
CA ILE A 80 -14.08 15.44 3.50
C ILE A 80 -13.27 14.41 4.29
N VAL A 81 -13.10 14.61 5.60
CA VAL A 81 -12.32 13.67 6.44
C VAL A 81 -12.89 12.25 6.37
N ILE A 82 -14.21 12.09 6.46
CA ILE A 82 -14.89 10.78 6.38
C ILE A 82 -14.72 10.14 5.00
N ILE A 83 -14.72 10.93 3.92
CA ILE A 83 -14.54 10.40 2.55
C ILE A 83 -13.11 9.94 2.31
N PHE A 84 -12.10 10.69 2.78
CA PHE A 84 -10.73 10.48 2.34
C PHE A 84 -9.85 9.72 3.34
N ILE A 85 -10.05 9.89 4.65
CA ILE A 85 -9.17 9.26 5.65
C ILE A 85 -9.37 7.73 5.76
N PRO A 86 -10.60 7.18 5.84
CA PRO A 86 -10.78 5.73 5.93
C PRO A 86 -10.18 4.95 4.74
N PRO A 87 -10.35 5.40 3.47
CA PRO A 87 -9.67 4.77 2.34
C PRO A 87 -8.14 4.74 2.45
N LEU A 88 -7.51 5.79 2.98
CA LEU A 88 -6.06 5.83 3.20
C LEU A 88 -5.60 4.76 4.18
N ILE A 89 -6.30 4.63 5.31
CA ILE A 89 -6.03 3.61 6.32
C ILE A 89 -6.19 2.22 5.71
N ALA A 90 -7.28 2.00 4.99
CA ALA A 90 -7.57 0.72 4.35
C ALA A 90 -6.52 0.36 3.29
N MET A 91 -6.07 1.32 2.48
CA MET A 91 -4.98 1.15 1.51
C MET A 91 -3.67 0.72 2.21
N TYR A 92 -3.30 1.38 3.31
CA TYR A 92 -2.12 1.00 4.10
C TYR A 92 -2.22 -0.44 4.61
N LEU A 93 -3.34 -0.81 5.24
CA LEU A 93 -3.55 -2.16 5.79
C LEU A 93 -3.54 -3.22 4.68
N LEU A 94 -4.20 -2.94 3.56
CA LEU A 94 -4.24 -3.83 2.40
C LEU A 94 -2.86 -4.06 1.82
N SER A 95 -2.04 -3.01 1.68
CA SER A 95 -0.66 -3.13 1.18
C SER A 95 0.18 -4.07 2.03
N GLY A 96 0.08 -3.97 3.36
CA GLY A 96 0.81 -4.83 4.28
C GLY A 96 0.35 -6.29 4.20
N PHE A 97 -0.96 -6.53 4.12
CA PHE A 97 -1.52 -7.87 3.96
C PHE A 97 -1.14 -8.49 2.61
N ALA A 98 -1.40 -7.78 1.51
CA ALA A 98 -1.17 -8.27 0.15
C ALA A 98 0.31 -8.56 -0.11
N SER A 99 1.22 -7.71 0.40
CA SER A 99 2.66 -7.94 0.27
C SER A 99 3.12 -9.21 0.97
N LYS A 100 2.64 -9.46 2.21
CA LYS A 100 2.92 -10.72 2.93
C LYS A 100 2.42 -11.94 2.16
N GLN A 101 1.22 -11.85 1.59
CA GLN A 101 0.65 -12.95 0.79
C GLN A 101 1.45 -13.19 -0.50
N ALA A 102 1.90 -12.13 -1.16
CA ALA A 102 2.72 -12.23 -2.36
C ALA A 102 4.07 -12.89 -2.07
N VAL A 103 4.73 -12.54 -0.96
CA VAL A 103 5.97 -13.20 -0.50
C VAL A 103 5.72 -14.67 -0.21
N ASN A 104 4.68 -15.00 0.55
CA ASN A 104 4.32 -16.39 0.86
C ASN A 104 4.05 -17.22 -0.39
N TYR A 105 3.34 -16.64 -1.37
CA TYR A 105 3.10 -17.27 -2.66
C TYR A 105 4.40 -17.50 -3.42
N GLY A 106 5.25 -16.47 -3.50
CA GLY A 106 6.55 -16.54 -4.16
C GLY A 106 7.45 -17.64 -3.59
N LEU A 107 7.49 -17.77 -2.24
CA LEU A 107 8.24 -18.83 -1.56
C LEU A 107 7.67 -20.22 -1.87
N LYS A 108 6.35 -20.39 -1.75
CA LYS A 108 5.67 -21.68 -2.02
C LYS A 108 5.85 -22.16 -3.46
N LYS A 109 5.93 -21.23 -4.41
CA LYS A 109 6.16 -21.53 -5.83
C LYS A 109 7.64 -21.57 -6.22
N GLY A 110 8.54 -21.34 -5.26
CA GLY A 110 9.97 -21.27 -5.50
C GLY A 110 10.35 -20.19 -6.52
N LEU A 111 9.59 -19.10 -6.60
CA LEU A 111 9.84 -17.93 -7.46
C LEU A 111 10.80 -16.94 -6.78
N ILE A 112 10.78 -16.91 -5.45
CA ILE A 112 11.74 -16.16 -4.64
C ILE A 112 12.38 -17.12 -3.64
N LYS A 113 13.59 -16.79 -3.20
CA LYS A 113 14.30 -17.47 -2.12
C LYS A 113 14.69 -16.43 -1.08
N LYS A 114 14.77 -16.83 0.19
CA LYS A 114 15.39 -15.97 1.20
C LYS A 114 16.85 -15.80 0.81
N THR A 115 17.31 -14.55 0.77
CA THR A 115 18.73 -14.26 0.61
C THR A 115 19.42 -14.79 1.87
N ASP A 116 20.33 -15.75 1.71
CA ASP A 116 21.15 -16.20 2.82
C ASP A 116 22.00 -15.01 3.27
N VAL A 117 21.81 -14.57 4.52
CA VAL A 117 22.60 -13.49 5.15
C VAL A 117 24.11 -13.87 5.24
N LYS A 118 24.47 -15.12 4.92
CA LYS A 118 25.84 -15.64 4.88
C LYS A 118 26.46 -15.64 3.48
N LYS A 119 26.53 -14.51 2.80
CA LYS A 119 27.46 -14.33 1.66
C LYS A 119 28.02 -12.91 1.55
N LYS A 120 28.57 -12.36 2.64
CA LYS A 120 29.56 -11.28 2.59
C LYS A 120 30.51 -11.29 3.81
N ILE A 121 31.26 -12.37 4.00
CA ILE A 121 32.66 -12.29 4.48
C ILE A 121 33.38 -13.48 3.84
N LEU A 122 33.79 -13.35 2.58
CA LEU A 122 34.91 -14.13 2.08
C LEU A 122 36.14 -13.24 2.31
N PRO A 123 37.10 -13.63 3.18
CA PRO A 123 38.39 -12.98 3.23
C PRO A 123 39.17 -13.47 2.00
N GLU A 124 39.56 -12.57 1.12
CA GLU A 124 40.54 -12.89 0.09
C GLU A 124 41.66 -11.84 0.13
N ASN A 125 42.72 -12.29 0.82
CA ASN A 125 44.15 -12.03 0.64
C ASN A 125 44.68 -10.59 0.61
#